data_AF-A0AAZ3NUG8-F1
#
_entry.id   AF-A0AAZ3NUG8-F1
#
_cell.length_a   1.000
_cell.length_b   1.000
_cell.length_c   1.000
_cell.angle_alpha   90.00
_cell.angle_beta   90.00
_cell.angle_gamma   90.00
#
_symmetry.space_group_name_H-M   'P 1'
#
loop_
_entity.id
_entity.type
_entity.pdbx_description
1 polymer ?
#
loop_
_entity_poly.entity_id
_entity_poly.type
_entity_poly.pdbx_seq_one_letter_code
_entity_poly.pdbx_strand_id
1 'polypeptide(L)'
;MGRRSTSSTKSGKFMNPTDQARKEARKRELKKNKKQRMMVRTAVLKMKDPRQIIKDMEKLDEMEFNPVQQPLLNEKVLRDKRKKLRETFERIVRLYERENPDTYKELRKLELDYESNRGKLSLYFDSVKVPHLAPHRLRSSRCTPHVGPSLQQMQVLHTHLISLLLVCTWDQEE
;
A
#
# COMPACT_ATOMS: atom_id res chain seq x y z
N MET A 1 -5.23 -7.48 -30.93
CA MET A 1 -5.73 -6.40 -31.82
C MET A 1 -5.16 -6.59 -33.21
N GLY A 2 -5.94 -7.12 -34.15
CA GLY A 2 -5.47 -7.55 -35.47
C GLY A 2 -5.01 -6.41 -36.39
N ARG A 3 -3.93 -6.66 -37.15
CA ARG A 3 -3.35 -5.73 -38.13
C ARG A 3 -4.14 -5.80 -39.43
N ARG A 4 -5.17 -4.96 -39.60
CA ARG A 4 -5.95 -4.87 -40.85
C ARG A 4 -5.10 -4.26 -41.98
N SER A 5 -5.29 -4.76 -43.21
CA SER A 5 -4.65 -4.23 -44.42
C SER A 5 -5.04 -2.77 -44.66
N THR A 6 -4.13 -1.97 -45.22
CA THR A 6 -4.37 -0.54 -45.43
C THR A 6 -5.24 -0.25 -46.64
N SER A 7 -5.32 -1.18 -47.60
CA SER A 7 -5.96 -1.04 -48.91
C SER A 7 -7.44 -1.40 -48.96
N SER A 8 -8.00 -2.01 -47.92
CA SER A 8 -9.39 -2.49 -47.90
C SER A 8 -10.22 -1.84 -46.79
N THR A 9 -11.53 -1.75 -47.03
CA THR A 9 -12.54 -1.26 -46.06
C THR A 9 -12.79 -2.29 -44.95
N LYS A 10 -13.56 -1.90 -43.92
CA LYS A 10 -13.97 -2.79 -42.82
C LYS A 10 -14.72 -4.05 -43.31
N SER A 11 -15.33 -3.98 -44.50
CA SER A 11 -16.10 -5.06 -45.14
C SER A 11 -15.29 -5.84 -46.19
N GLY A 12 -14.00 -5.56 -46.39
CA GLY A 12 -13.21 -6.24 -47.43
C GLY A 12 -13.27 -5.60 -48.82
N LYS A 13 -14.19 -4.65 -49.06
CA LYS A 13 -14.32 -3.93 -50.35
C LYS A 13 -13.12 -3.02 -50.60
N PHE A 14 -12.73 -2.87 -51.87
CA PHE A 14 -11.70 -1.95 -52.32
C PHE A 14 -12.01 -0.51 -51.86
N MET A 15 -11.01 0.16 -51.28
CA MET A 15 -11.14 1.54 -50.82
C MET A 15 -11.00 2.52 -51.99
N ASN A 16 -11.78 3.61 -51.99
CA ASN A 16 -11.64 4.70 -52.96
C ASN A 16 -10.19 5.27 -52.95
N PRO A 17 -9.54 5.47 -54.12
CA PRO A 17 -8.17 6.00 -54.22
C PRO A 17 -7.96 7.31 -53.43
N THR A 18 -8.95 8.22 -53.40
CA THR A 18 -8.86 9.48 -52.63
C THR A 18 -8.81 9.22 -51.12
N ASP A 19 -9.61 8.27 -50.62
CA ASP A 19 -9.60 7.92 -49.21
C ASP A 19 -8.34 7.12 -48.83
N GLN A 20 -7.76 6.37 -49.77
CA GLN A 20 -6.44 5.74 -49.56
C GLN A 20 -5.38 6.83 -49.33
N ALA A 21 -5.32 7.85 -50.19
CA ALA A 21 -4.38 8.97 -50.04
C ALA A 21 -4.56 9.71 -48.69
N ARG A 22 -5.80 9.98 -48.27
CA ARG A 22 -6.10 10.58 -46.94
C ARG A 22 -5.64 9.68 -45.79
N LYS A 23 -5.92 8.38 -45.87
CA LYS A 23 -5.55 7.39 -44.83
C LYS A 23 -4.03 7.26 -44.71
N GLU A 24 -3.31 7.32 -45.83
CA GLU A 24 -1.86 7.35 -45.86
C GLU A 24 -1.30 8.63 -45.26
N ALA A 25 -1.84 9.80 -45.63
CA ALA A 25 -1.45 11.09 -45.05
C ALA A 25 -1.62 11.09 -43.52
N ARG A 26 -2.78 10.67 -43.02
CA ARG A 26 -3.05 10.52 -41.58
C ARG A 26 -2.09 9.54 -40.90
N LYS A 27 -1.74 8.43 -41.56
CA LYS A 27 -0.77 7.46 -41.03
C LYS A 27 0.64 8.06 -40.93
N ARG A 28 1.06 8.86 -41.92
CA ARG A 28 2.34 9.59 -41.90
C ARG A 28 2.36 10.62 -40.76
N GLU A 29 1.28 11.37 -40.61
CA GLU A 29 1.10 12.34 -39.53
C GLU A 29 1.11 11.68 -38.14
N LEU A 30 0.33 10.62 -37.94
CA LEU A 30 0.32 9.86 -36.68
C LEU A 30 1.70 9.31 -36.31
N LYS A 31 2.52 8.91 -37.29
CA LYS A 31 3.92 8.50 -37.06
C LYS A 31 4.78 9.67 -36.60
N LYS A 32 4.64 10.86 -37.21
CA LYS A 32 5.35 12.07 -36.77
C LYS A 32 4.95 12.43 -35.33
N ASN A 33 3.65 12.45 -35.03
CA ASN A 33 3.14 12.74 -33.69
C ASN A 33 3.62 11.71 -32.66
N LYS A 34 3.69 10.43 -33.03
CA LYS A 34 4.26 9.39 -32.14
C LYS A 34 5.74 9.65 -31.85
N LYS A 35 6.55 9.99 -32.87
CA LYS A 35 7.96 10.33 -32.69
C LYS A 35 8.12 11.56 -31.80
N GLN A 36 7.36 12.62 -32.06
CA GLN A 36 7.36 13.83 -31.23
C GLN A 36 7.01 13.53 -29.78
N ARG A 37 5.96 12.74 -29.53
CA ARG A 37 5.61 12.30 -28.16
C ARG A 37 6.74 11.53 -27.49
N MET A 38 7.46 10.67 -28.21
CA MET A 38 8.60 9.96 -27.65
C MET A 38 9.75 10.91 -27.32
N MET A 39 10.08 11.85 -28.22
CA MET A 39 11.12 12.87 -27.98
C MET A 39 10.77 13.77 -26.79
N VAL A 40 9.52 14.23 -26.71
CA VAL A 40 9.03 15.03 -25.56
C VAL A 40 9.14 14.22 -24.28
N ARG A 41 8.73 12.94 -24.27
CA ARG A 41 8.84 12.08 -23.08
C ARG A 41 10.28 11.89 -22.62
N THR A 42 11.22 11.67 -23.54
CA THR A 42 12.63 11.53 -23.18
C THR A 42 13.21 12.85 -22.69
N ALA A 43 12.88 13.97 -23.32
CA ALA A 43 13.33 15.30 -22.88
C ALA A 43 12.82 15.65 -21.48
N VAL A 44 11.52 15.47 -21.23
CA VAL A 44 10.92 15.70 -19.90
C VAL A 44 11.60 14.84 -18.83
N LEU A 45 12.00 13.61 -19.16
CA LEU A 45 12.70 12.74 -18.21
C LEU A 45 14.12 13.23 -17.91
N LYS A 46 14.84 13.76 -18.91
CA LYS A 46 16.19 14.34 -18.73
C LYS A 46 16.18 15.63 -17.92
N MET A 47 15.09 16.41 -17.98
CA MET A 47 14.95 17.65 -17.21
C MET A 47 14.69 17.42 -15.71
N LYS A 48 14.36 16.19 -15.29
CA LYS A 48 14.12 15.89 -13.88
C LYS A 48 15.44 15.70 -13.16
N ASP A 49 15.53 16.31 -11.99
CA ASP A 49 16.71 16.18 -11.13
C ASP A 49 16.59 14.92 -10.25
N PRO A 50 17.45 13.91 -10.41
CA PRO A 50 17.33 12.64 -9.68
C PRO A 50 17.50 12.81 -8.17
N ARG A 51 18.31 13.79 -7.73
CA ARG A 51 18.50 14.09 -6.30
C ARG A 51 17.23 14.63 -5.67
N GLN A 52 16.42 15.40 -6.42
CA GLN A 52 15.14 15.90 -5.93
C GLN A 52 14.13 14.78 -5.74
N ILE A 53 14.13 13.76 -6.62
CA ILE A 53 13.24 12.59 -6.50
C ILE A 53 13.53 11.80 -5.23
N ILE A 54 14.81 11.62 -4.86
CA ILE A 54 15.18 10.98 -3.59
C ILE A 54 14.64 11.79 -2.40
N LYS A 55 14.86 13.11 -2.39
CA LYS A 55 14.35 13.99 -1.31
C LYS A 55 12.83 13.93 -1.18
N ASP A 56 12.11 13.87 -2.29
CA ASP A 56 10.65 13.76 -2.28
C ASP A 56 10.19 12.38 -1.73
N MET A 57 10.96 11.31 -1.95
CA MET A 57 10.71 10.01 -1.32
C MET A 57 11.00 10.04 0.18
N GLU A 58 12.11 10.63 0.60
CA GLU A 58 12.48 10.78 2.02
C GLU A 58 11.40 11.55 2.79
N LYS A 59 10.87 12.63 2.23
CA LYS A 59 9.73 13.37 2.82
C LYS A 59 8.49 12.50 3.01
N LEU A 60 8.20 11.60 2.07
CA LEU A 60 7.06 10.66 2.22
C LEU A 60 7.32 9.64 3.33
N ASP A 61 8.57 9.18 3.49
CA ASP A 61 8.97 8.28 4.57
C ASP A 61 8.91 8.97 5.93
N GLU A 62 9.40 10.21 6.04
CA GLU A 62 9.28 11.03 7.27
C GLU A 62 7.82 11.23 7.69
N MET A 63 6.91 11.39 6.73
CA MET A 63 5.48 11.49 7.00
C MET A 63 4.85 10.15 7.43
N GLU A 64 5.30 9.01 6.88
CA GLU A 64 4.79 7.67 7.23
C GLU A 64 5.30 7.21 8.60
N PHE A 65 6.58 7.46 8.89
CA PHE A 65 7.27 7.01 10.10
C PHE A 65 7.32 8.07 11.19
N ASN A 66 6.43 9.07 11.18
CA ASN A 66 6.35 10.07 12.25
C ASN A 66 5.70 9.42 13.50
N PRO A 67 6.42 9.30 14.63
CA PRO A 67 5.89 8.68 15.85
C PRO A 67 4.94 9.61 16.62
N VAL A 68 4.94 10.92 16.33
CA VAL A 68 4.20 11.94 17.08
C VAL A 68 2.86 12.25 16.43
N GLN A 69 2.81 12.32 15.09
CA GLN A 69 1.60 12.64 14.34
C GLN A 69 1.18 11.48 13.47
N GLN A 70 -0.10 11.10 13.55
CA GLN A 70 -0.68 10.19 12.57
C GLN A 70 -0.60 10.81 11.17
N PRO A 71 -0.22 10.04 10.13
CA PRO A 71 -0.17 10.55 8.77
C PRO A 71 -1.52 11.10 8.33
N LEU A 72 -1.54 12.34 7.81
CA LEU A 72 -2.75 12.98 7.28
C LEU A 72 -3.29 12.28 6.03
N LEU A 73 -2.45 11.49 5.35
CA LEU A 73 -2.78 10.77 4.13
C LEU A 73 -2.93 9.28 4.41
N ASN A 74 -3.87 8.64 3.71
CA ASN A 74 -4.05 7.19 3.73
C ASN A 74 -2.75 6.48 3.31
N GLU A 75 -2.34 5.47 4.08
CA GLU A 75 -1.21 4.56 3.85
C GLU A 75 -1.10 4.10 2.39
N LYS A 76 -2.22 3.73 1.77
CA LYS A 76 -2.24 3.30 0.37
C LYS A 76 -1.76 4.39 -0.58
N VAL A 77 -2.14 5.64 -0.33
CA VAL A 77 -1.76 6.79 -1.17
C VAL A 77 -0.27 7.10 -1.04
N LEU A 78 0.30 6.98 0.16
CA LEU A 78 1.74 7.15 0.39
C LEU A 78 2.55 6.10 -0.35
N ARG A 79 2.15 4.83 -0.25
CA ARG A 79 2.77 3.72 -1.00
C ARG A 79 2.69 3.92 -2.51
N ASP A 80 1.52 4.32 -3.03
CA ASP A 80 1.33 4.57 -4.46
C ASP A 80 2.17 5.76 -4.97
N LYS A 81 2.31 6.83 -4.17
CA LYS A 81 3.19 7.97 -4.50
C LYS A 81 4.67 7.58 -4.49
N ARG A 82 5.12 6.87 -3.45
CA ARG A 82 6.50 6.34 -3.35
C ARG A 82 6.84 5.46 -4.54
N LYS A 83 5.93 4.54 -4.90
CA LYS A 83 6.11 3.65 -6.06
C LYS A 83 6.31 4.44 -7.36
N LYS A 84 5.50 5.49 -7.60
CA LYS A 84 5.62 6.34 -8.80
C LYS A 84 6.95 7.11 -8.85
N LEU A 85 7.43 7.59 -7.71
CA LEU A 85 8.73 8.27 -7.62
C LEU A 85 9.88 7.29 -7.91
N ARG A 86 9.85 6.08 -7.32
CA ARG A 86 10.81 5.01 -7.59
C ARG A 86 10.85 4.61 -9.06
N GLU A 87 9.68 4.38 -9.68
CA GLU A 87 9.59 4.07 -11.12
C GLU A 87 10.12 5.21 -12.01
N THR A 88 10.05 6.47 -11.54
CA THR A 88 10.62 7.61 -12.27
C THR A 88 12.14 7.62 -12.12
N PHE A 89 12.65 7.40 -10.91
CA PHE A 89 14.08 7.31 -10.62
C PHE A 89 14.75 6.18 -11.42
N GLU A 90 14.19 4.96 -11.40
CA GLU A 90 14.72 3.82 -12.17
C GLU A 90 14.81 4.13 -13.68
N ARG A 91 13.82 4.84 -14.24
CA ARG A 91 13.85 5.26 -15.64
C ARG A 91 14.99 6.24 -15.93
N ILE A 92 15.31 7.13 -14.99
CA ILE A 92 16.44 8.05 -15.09
C ILE A 92 17.77 7.29 -14.97
N VAL A 93 17.88 6.35 -14.03
CA VAL A 93 19.07 5.50 -13.86
C VAL A 93 19.39 4.74 -15.15
N ARG A 94 18.39 4.11 -15.78
CA ARG A 94 18.57 3.40 -17.08
C ARG A 94 18.91 4.32 -18.25
N LEU A 95 18.62 5.62 -18.14
CA LEU A 95 19.03 6.61 -19.14
C LEU A 95 20.52 6.91 -18.98
N TYR A 96 20.98 7.17 -17.75
CA TYR A 96 22.38 7.44 -17.47
C TYR A 96 23.30 6.22 -17.61
N GLU A 97 22.80 5.00 -17.42
CA GLU A 97 23.56 3.77 -17.71
C GLU A 97 24.13 3.75 -19.13
N ARG A 98 23.40 4.33 -20.10
CA ARG A 98 23.86 4.41 -21.50
C ARG A 98 24.63 5.68 -21.82
N GLU A 99 24.30 6.80 -21.18
CA GLU A 99 24.85 8.12 -21.52
C GLU A 99 26.12 8.46 -20.71
N ASN A 100 26.16 8.18 -19.40
CA ASN A 100 27.28 8.53 -18.52
C ASN A 100 27.45 7.49 -17.39
N PRO A 101 28.47 6.61 -17.45
CA PRO A 101 28.65 5.55 -16.46
C PRO A 101 29.03 6.07 -15.06
N ASP A 102 29.66 7.23 -14.95
CA ASP A 102 30.04 7.81 -13.64
C ASP A 102 28.82 8.34 -12.89
N THR A 103 27.94 9.08 -13.57
CA THR A 103 26.66 9.53 -13.00
C THR A 103 25.80 8.34 -12.60
N TYR A 104 25.81 7.26 -13.38
CA TYR A 104 25.10 6.03 -13.01
C TYR A 104 25.57 5.47 -11.66
N LYS A 105 26.90 5.40 -11.42
CA LYS A 105 27.45 4.93 -10.13
C LYS A 105 27.01 5.82 -8.97
N GLU A 106 27.02 7.14 -9.15
CA GLU A 106 26.54 8.08 -8.12
C GLU A 106 25.05 7.85 -7.80
N LEU A 107 24.22 7.69 -8.83
CA LEU A 107 22.79 7.44 -8.65
C LEU A 107 22.50 6.12 -7.95
N ARG A 108 23.28 5.07 -8.23
CA ARG A 108 23.18 3.80 -7.51
C ARG A 108 23.59 3.91 -6.05
N LYS A 109 24.62 4.70 -5.76
CA LYS A 109 25.01 4.99 -4.38
C LYS A 109 23.88 5.70 -3.63
N LEU A 110 23.28 6.74 -4.23
CA LEU A 110 22.14 7.46 -3.65
C LEU A 110 20.93 6.55 -3.37
N GLU A 111 20.65 5.61 -4.28
CA GLU A 111 19.60 4.61 -4.09
C GLU A 111 19.85 3.73 -2.87
N LEU A 112 21.09 3.22 -2.72
CA LEU A 112 21.48 2.40 -1.58
C LEU A 112 21.46 3.17 -0.25
N ASP A 113 21.92 4.41 -0.26
CA ASP A 113 21.92 5.30 0.91
C ASP A 113 20.47 5.56 1.37
N TYR A 114 19.56 5.83 0.43
CA TYR A 114 18.13 6.01 0.69
C TYR A 114 17.50 4.75 1.30
N GLU A 115 17.74 3.57 0.72
CA GLU A 115 17.19 2.31 1.24
C GLU A 115 17.70 2.00 2.65
N SER A 116 18.99 2.26 2.90
CA SER A 116 19.61 2.11 4.22
C SER A 116 18.99 3.06 5.24
N ASN A 117 18.79 4.33 4.88
CA ASN A 117 18.17 5.32 5.77
C ASN A 117 16.72 4.98 6.07
N ARG A 118 15.94 4.55 5.06
CA ARG A 118 14.56 4.10 5.26
C ARG A 118 14.47 2.88 6.17
N GLY A 119 15.39 1.93 6.05
CA GLY A 119 15.49 0.78 6.95
C GLY A 119 15.69 1.21 8.41
N LYS A 120 16.62 2.15 8.66
CA LYS A 120 16.84 2.72 10.01
C LYS A 120 15.61 3.43 10.54
N LEU A 121 14.92 4.21 9.69
CA LEU A 121 13.73 4.95 10.06
C LEU A 121 12.57 4.02 10.45
N SER A 122 12.37 2.95 9.69
CA SER A 122 11.37 1.92 10.00
C SER A 122 11.68 1.22 11.32
N LEU A 123 12.92 0.80 11.55
CA LEU A 123 13.33 0.16 12.81
C LEU A 123 13.13 1.08 14.01
N TYR A 124 13.47 2.37 13.86
CA TYR A 124 13.24 3.37 14.90
C TYR A 124 11.74 3.53 15.20
N PHE A 125 10.92 3.71 14.17
CA PHE A 125 9.47 3.82 14.33
C PHE A 125 8.85 2.61 15.03
N ASP A 126 9.25 1.40 14.63
CA ASP A 126 8.80 0.17 15.30
C ASP A 126 9.24 0.15 16.76
N SER A 127 10.49 0.51 17.07
CA SER A 127 10.99 0.56 18.45
C SER A 127 10.27 1.59 19.35
N VAL A 128 9.80 2.70 18.78
CA VAL A 128 9.08 3.78 19.50
C VAL A 128 7.59 3.51 19.59
N LYS A 129 7.01 2.73 18.67
CA LYS A 129 5.60 2.33 18.69
C LYS A 129 5.35 1.12 19.61
N VAL A 130 6.32 0.22 19.75
CA VAL A 130 6.26 -0.98 20.60
C VAL A 130 6.15 -0.74 22.13
N PRO A 131 6.53 0.39 22.76
CA PRO A 131 6.36 0.58 24.20
C PRO A 131 4.90 0.69 24.65
N HIS A 132 3.96 1.00 23.74
CA HIS A 132 2.54 1.14 24.10
C HIS A 132 1.72 -0.15 23.92
N LEU A 133 2.31 -1.19 23.34
CA LEU A 133 1.72 -2.53 23.22
C LEU A 133 2.58 -3.58 23.92
N ALA A 134 3.29 -3.21 24.99
CA ALA A 134 3.74 -4.21 25.94
C ALA A 134 2.46 -4.86 26.53
N PRO A 135 2.17 -6.15 26.30
CA PRO A 135 1.15 -6.82 27.08
C PRO A 135 1.55 -6.62 28.53
N HIS A 136 0.60 -6.16 29.35
CA HIS A 136 0.72 -6.22 30.80
C HIS A 136 1.45 -7.50 31.16
N ARG A 137 2.61 -7.35 31.83
CA ARG A 137 3.40 -8.46 32.38
C ARG A 137 2.45 -9.59 32.71
N LEU A 138 2.68 -10.78 32.14
CA LEU A 138 2.17 -12.00 32.72
C LEU A 138 2.53 -11.95 34.20
N ARG A 139 1.57 -11.52 35.02
CA ARG A 139 1.65 -11.54 36.47
C ARG A 139 1.68 -13.02 36.75
N SER A 140 2.89 -13.50 37.05
CA SER A 140 3.18 -14.74 37.77
C SER A 140 1.90 -15.36 38.31
N SER A 141 1.47 -16.45 37.68
CA SER A 141 0.45 -17.33 38.22
C SER A 141 0.93 -17.81 39.58
N ARG A 142 0.57 -17.07 40.63
CA ARG A 142 0.51 -17.61 41.98
C ARG A 142 -0.58 -18.67 41.91
N CYS A 143 -0.18 -19.93 42.07
CA CYS A 143 -1.09 -21.00 42.38
C CYS A 143 -1.91 -20.59 43.62
N THR A 144 -3.17 -20.23 43.41
CA THR A 144 -4.15 -20.16 44.50
C THR A 144 -4.77 -21.54 44.62
N PRO A 145 -4.67 -22.23 45.75
CA PRO A 145 -5.40 -23.47 45.95
C PRO A 145 -6.89 -23.14 46.00
N HIS A 146 -7.66 -23.81 45.14
CA HIS A 146 -9.11 -23.79 45.14
C HIS A 146 -9.61 -24.41 46.46
N VAL A 147 -10.13 -23.58 47.36
CA VAL A 147 -10.95 -24.04 48.49
C VAL A 147 -12.38 -24.06 47.98
N GLY A 148 -12.92 -25.26 47.78
CA GLY A 148 -14.31 -25.45 47.37
C GLY A 148 -15.29 -24.96 48.44
N PRO A 149 -16.53 -24.62 48.06
CA PRO A 149 -17.53 -24.15 49.00
C PRO A 149 -17.86 -25.24 50.03
N SER A 150 -17.90 -24.84 51.31
CA SER A 150 -18.29 -25.70 52.43
C SER A 150 -19.73 -26.18 52.31
N LEU A 151 -19.98 -27.44 52.69
CA LEU A 151 -21.27 -28.15 52.71
C LEU A 151 -22.45 -27.37 53.32
N GLN A 152 -22.17 -26.32 54.10
CA GLN A 152 -23.19 -25.48 54.73
C GLN A 152 -23.93 -24.56 53.74
N GLN A 153 -23.34 -24.22 52.58
CA GLN A 153 -24.01 -23.41 51.55
C GLN A 153 -24.97 -24.22 50.66
N MET A 154 -24.84 -25.55 50.60
CA MET A 154 -25.76 -26.40 49.82
C MET A 154 -27.08 -26.69 50.55
N GLN A 155 -27.14 -26.57 51.88
CA GLN A 155 -28.39 -26.77 52.63
C GLN A 155 -29.37 -25.60 52.48
N VAL A 156 -28.87 -24.37 52.27
CA VAL A 156 -29.72 -23.16 52.16
C VAL A 156 -30.50 -23.13 50.85
N LEU A 157 -29.95 -23.68 49.76
CA LEU A 157 -30.65 -23.73 48.47
C LEU A 157 -31.77 -24.78 48.46
N HIS A 158 -31.65 -25.85 49.26
CA HIS A 158 -32.67 -26.90 49.31
C HIS A 158 -33.91 -26.49 50.12
N THR A 159 -33.75 -25.69 51.19
CA THR A 159 -34.89 -25.19 51.98
C THR A 159 -35.71 -24.14 51.22
N HIS A 160 -35.08 -23.30 50.39
CA HIS A 160 -35.80 -22.31 49.58
C HIS A 160 -36.60 -22.94 48.43
N LEU A 161 -36.11 -24.02 47.81
CA LEU A 161 -36.85 -24.72 46.76
C LEU A 161 -38.09 -25.46 47.30
N ILE A 162 -38.05 -25.97 48.54
CA ILE A 162 -39.19 -26.66 49.15
C ILE A 162 -40.30 -25.66 49.54
N SER A 163 -39.97 -24.45 50.00
CA SER A 163 -41.00 -23.42 50.30
C SER A 163 -41.72 -22.92 49.04
N LEU A 164 -41.03 -22.81 47.90
CA LEU A 164 -41.65 -22.37 46.65
C LEU A 164 -42.60 -23.43 46.06
N LEU A 165 -42.34 -24.72 46.28
CA LEU A 165 -43.23 -25.79 45.84
C LEU A 165 -44.51 -25.89 46.69
N LEU A 166 -44.46 -25.57 47.99
CA LEU A 166 -45.65 -25.62 48.85
C LEU A 166 -46.63 -24.47 48.62
N VAL A 167 -46.14 -23.29 48.22
CA VAL A 167 -46.99 -22.12 47.90
C VAL A 167 -47.76 -22.33 46.59
N CYS A 168 -47.18 -23.04 45.61
CA CYS A 168 -47.86 -23.29 44.33
C CYS A 168 -48.95 -24.37 44.38
N THR A 169 -49.06 -25.19 45.44
CA THR A 169 -50.10 -26.24 45.54
C THR A 169 -51.30 -25.85 46.42
N TRP A 170 -51.30 -24.66 47.03
CA TRP A 170 -52.41 -24.18 47.88
C TRP A 170 -53.34 -23.16 47.19
N ASP A 171 -53.05 -22.75 45.96
CA ASP A 171 -53.84 -21.75 45.21
C ASP A 171 -54.71 -22.40 44.11
N GLN A 172 -55.17 -23.63 44.34
CA GLN A 172 -55.99 -24.41 43.40
C GLN A 172 -57.08 -25.23 44.12
N GLU A 173 -57.64 -24.70 45.21
CA GLU A 173 -58.84 -25.23 45.87
C GLU A 173 -59.59 -24.09 46.60
N GLU A 174 -60.12 -23.12 45.83
CA GLU A 174 -61.32 -22.32 46.16
C GLU A 174 -61.95 -21.73 44.89
#